data_AF-A0A0S8GK23-F1
#
_entry.id   AF-A0A0S8GK23-F1
#
_cell.length_a   1.000
_cell.length_b   1.000
_cell.length_c   1.000
_cell.angle_alpha   90.00
_cell.angle_beta   90.00
_cell.angle_gamma   90.00
#
_symmetry.space_group_name_H-M   'P 1'
#
loop_
_entity.id
_entity.type
_entity.pdbx_description
1 polymer ?
#
loop_
_entity_poly.entity_id
_entity_poly.type
_entity_poly.pdbx_seq_one_letter_code
_entity_poly.pdbx_strand_id
1 'polypeptide(L)'
;MAKQKPVTKIWSDLTQWLEEASRVVGKEAGDLTLKGRLKLEIFDLNRMLKETFTALGTAVYDEVFVKKNDNWRQTAKVMAAIRKIKSTQRKLSAKEKEYKKVGKEAKRKATRKKS
;
A
#
# COMPACT_ATOMS: atom_id res chain seq x y z
N MET A 1 -14.49 9.42 28.19
CA MET A 1 -13.75 8.14 27.97
C MET A 1 -13.68 7.86 26.47
N ALA A 2 -12.51 8.03 25.84
CA ALA A 2 -12.35 7.73 24.41
C ALA A 2 -12.30 6.21 24.20
N LYS A 3 -13.34 5.65 23.56
CA LYS A 3 -13.41 4.23 23.20
C LYS A 3 -12.27 3.90 22.23
N GLN A 4 -11.25 3.18 22.71
CA GLN A 4 -10.18 2.65 21.86
C GLN A 4 -10.82 1.69 20.83
N LYS A 5 -10.70 2.01 19.54
CA LYS A 5 -11.16 1.13 18.46
C LYS A 5 -10.33 -0.17 18.52
N PRO A 6 -10.95 -1.36 18.46
CA PRO A 6 -10.24 -2.62 18.62
C PRO A 6 -9.22 -2.77 17.49
N VAL A 7 -8.00 -3.19 17.86
CA VAL A 7 -6.84 -3.36 16.97
C VAL A 7 -7.18 -4.20 15.73
N THR A 8 -8.14 -5.12 15.86
CA THR A 8 -8.69 -5.96 14.79
C THR A 8 -9.28 -5.16 13.62
N LYS A 9 -9.96 -4.04 13.89
CA LYS A 9 -10.59 -3.22 12.85
C LYS A 9 -9.55 -2.46 12.01
N ILE A 10 -8.42 -2.10 12.63
CA ILE A 10 -7.32 -1.42 11.93
C ILE A 10 -6.62 -2.40 10.99
N TRP A 11 -6.41 -3.64 11.43
CA TRP A 11 -5.82 -4.68 10.58
C TRP A 11 -6.74 -5.10 9.44
N SER A 12 -8.05 -5.23 9.67
CA SER A 12 -9.00 -5.59 8.61
C SER A 12 -9.12 -4.52 7.53
N ASP A 13 -9.28 -3.25 7.93
CA ASP A 13 -9.38 -2.12 6.99
C ASP A 13 -8.10 -2.00 6.15
N LEU A 14 -6.96 -2.31 6.76
CA LEU A 14 -5.67 -2.32 6.09
C LEU A 14 -5.53 -3.45 5.07
N THR A 15 -5.85 -4.69 5.45
CA THR A 15 -5.79 -5.84 4.55
C THR A 15 -6.75 -5.67 3.38
N GLN A 16 -7.94 -5.13 3.64
CA GLN A 16 -8.94 -4.86 2.61
C GLN A 16 -8.45 -3.80 1.62
N TRP A 17 -7.89 -2.69 2.12
CA TRP A 17 -7.28 -1.67 1.25
C TRP A 17 -6.12 -2.24 0.42
N LEU A 18 -5.31 -3.15 0.99
CA LEU A 18 -4.18 -3.79 0.31
C LEU A 18 -4.67 -4.77 -0.77
N GLU A 19 -5.75 -5.51 -0.52
CA GLU A 19 -6.42 -6.34 -1.53
C GLU A 19 -7.04 -5.50 -2.65
N GLU A 20 -7.72 -4.40 -2.33
CA GLU A 20 -8.29 -3.49 -3.33
C GLU A 20 -7.20 -2.87 -4.21
N ALA A 21 -6.07 -2.44 -3.61
CA ALA A 21 -4.90 -1.96 -4.35
C ALA A 21 -4.33 -3.03 -5.28
N SER A 22 -4.36 -4.31 -4.87
CA SER A 22 -3.93 -5.43 -5.72
C SER A 22 -4.87 -5.70 -6.91
N ARG A 23 -6.18 -5.42 -6.75
CA ARG A 23 -7.22 -5.69 -7.77
C ARG A 23 -7.28 -4.65 -8.90
N VAL A 24 -6.77 -3.44 -8.73
CA VAL A 24 -6.80 -2.36 -9.76
C VAL A 24 -5.88 -2.66 -10.97
N VAL A 25 -5.26 -3.84 -11.03
CA VAL A 25 -4.32 -4.28 -12.04
C VAL A 25 -5.05 -4.99 -13.21
N GLY A 26 -5.80 -4.23 -14.00
CA GLY A 26 -6.60 -4.72 -15.15
C GLY A 26 -6.09 -4.27 -16.53
N LYS A 27 -5.99 -5.24 -17.45
CA LYS A 27 -5.44 -5.26 -18.83
C LYS A 27 -5.67 -4.03 -19.72
N GLU A 28 -4.61 -3.56 -20.40
CA GLU A 28 -4.70 -2.83 -21.69
C GLU A 28 -3.31 -2.76 -22.38
N ALA A 29 -3.26 -3.14 -23.66
CA ALA A 29 -2.07 -3.61 -24.38
C ALA A 29 -1.38 -2.56 -25.31
N GLY A 30 -1.66 -1.26 -25.17
CA GLY A 30 -1.10 -0.23 -26.08
C GLY A 30 0.04 0.61 -25.50
N ASP A 31 0.09 0.79 -24.18
CA ASP A 31 1.10 1.57 -23.41
C ASP A 31 2.05 0.63 -22.62
N LEU A 32 2.24 -0.59 -23.14
CA LEU A 32 2.71 -1.78 -22.42
C LEU A 32 4.01 -1.62 -21.63
N THR A 33 4.96 -0.83 -22.13
CA THR A 33 6.27 -0.63 -21.47
C THR A 33 6.18 0.33 -20.28
N LEU A 34 5.51 1.49 -20.44
CA LEU A 34 5.35 2.44 -19.34
C LEU A 34 4.33 1.94 -18.30
N LYS A 35 3.18 1.41 -18.76
CA LYS A 35 2.21 0.73 -17.87
C LYS A 35 2.83 -0.50 -17.21
N GLY A 36 3.64 -1.27 -17.93
CA GLY A 36 4.33 -2.45 -17.41
C GLY A 36 5.32 -2.08 -16.31
N ARG A 37 6.15 -1.06 -16.53
CA ARG A 37 7.06 -0.52 -15.51
C ARG A 37 6.31 0.00 -14.29
N LEU A 38 5.28 0.83 -14.49
CA LEU A 38 4.47 1.34 -13.38
C LEU A 38 3.78 0.21 -12.60
N LYS A 39 3.34 -0.86 -13.30
CA LYS A 39 2.76 -2.04 -12.66
C LYS A 39 3.77 -2.81 -11.81
N LEU A 40 5.01 -2.97 -12.29
CA LEU A 40 6.08 -3.57 -11.50
C LEU A 40 6.43 -2.71 -10.28
N GLU A 41 6.56 -1.39 -10.46
CA GLU A 41 6.82 -0.46 -9.34
C GLU A 41 5.69 -0.50 -8.29
N ILE A 42 4.42 -0.57 -8.71
CA ILE A 42 3.27 -0.74 -7.80
C ILE A 42 3.33 -2.10 -7.08
N PHE A 43 3.66 -3.17 -7.81
CA PHE A 43 3.80 -4.51 -7.23
C PHE A 43 4.90 -4.56 -6.17
N ASP A 44 6.07 -3.98 -6.45
CA ASP A 44 7.18 -3.91 -5.52
C ASP A 44 6.85 -3.06 -4.28
N LEU A 45 6.16 -1.93 -4.48
CA LEU A 45 5.67 -1.10 -3.36
C LEU A 45 4.68 -1.87 -2.49
N ASN A 46 3.77 -2.63 -3.09
CA ASN A 46 2.83 -3.49 -2.36
C ASN A 46 3.55 -4.61 -1.59
N ARG A 47 4.55 -5.26 -2.21
CA ARG A 47 5.36 -6.29 -1.54
C ARG A 47 6.11 -5.69 -0.34
N MET A 48 6.80 -4.57 -0.53
CA MET A 48 7.49 -3.87 0.57
C MET A 48 6.54 -3.43 1.68
N LEU A 49 5.32 -3.02 1.32
CA LEU A 49 4.31 -2.64 2.30
C LEU A 49 3.88 -3.86 3.14
N LYS A 50 3.60 -5.00 2.50
CA LYS A 50 3.28 -6.26 3.17
C LYS A 50 4.38 -6.69 4.14
N GLU A 51 5.63 -6.67 3.69
CA GLU A 51 6.80 -6.97 4.54
C GLU A 51 6.91 -6.04 5.74
N THR A 52 6.69 -4.74 5.54
CA THR A 52 6.75 -3.75 6.62
C THR A 52 5.62 -3.95 7.63
N PHE A 53 4.44 -4.38 7.18
CA PHE A 53 3.34 -4.75 8.07
C PHE A 53 3.62 -6.01 8.87
N THR A 54 4.18 -7.04 8.25
CA THR A 54 4.62 -8.24 8.97
C THR A 54 5.65 -7.87 10.04
N ALA A 55 6.66 -7.06 9.69
CA ALA A 55 7.66 -6.59 10.64
C ALA A 55 7.06 -5.76 11.79
N LEU A 56 6.07 -4.90 11.49
CA LEU A 56 5.33 -4.17 12.53
C LEU A 56 4.59 -5.14 13.45
N GLY A 57 3.88 -6.12 12.90
CA GLY A 57 3.16 -7.14 13.67
C GLY A 57 4.08 -7.90 14.61
N THR A 58 5.23 -8.37 14.10
CA THR A 58 6.26 -9.05 14.93
C THR A 58 6.79 -8.13 16.03
N ALA A 59 7.09 -6.87 15.72
CA ALA A 59 7.61 -5.92 16.71
C ALA A 59 6.57 -5.62 17.81
N VAL A 60 5.30 -5.46 17.43
CA VAL A 60 4.22 -5.27 18.40
C VAL A 60 4.01 -6.52 19.24
N TYR A 61 4.06 -7.71 18.63
CA TYR A 61 3.92 -8.97 19.36
C TYR A 61 5.03 -9.15 20.41
N ASP A 62 6.28 -8.92 20.03
CA ASP A 62 7.43 -8.98 20.92
C ASP A 62 7.30 -7.98 22.08
N GLU A 63 6.99 -6.71 21.78
CA GLU A 63 6.89 -5.69 22.82
C GLU A 63 5.69 -5.91 23.77
N VAL A 64 4.53 -6.33 23.25
CA VAL A 64 3.30 -6.48 24.05
C VAL A 64 3.27 -7.80 24.81
N PHE A 65 3.54 -8.92 24.15
CA PHE A 65 3.30 -10.26 24.72
C PHE A 65 4.55 -10.89 25.31
N VAL A 66 5.73 -10.63 24.73
CA VAL A 66 7.00 -11.20 25.24
C VAL A 66 7.56 -10.30 26.33
N LYS A 67 7.74 -9.01 26.04
CA LYS A 67 8.37 -8.05 26.97
C LYS A 67 7.38 -7.41 27.94
N LYS A 68 6.08 -7.48 27.67
CA LYS A 68 5.01 -6.83 28.47
C LYS A 68 5.28 -5.32 28.65
N ASN A 69 5.77 -4.67 27.60
CA ASN A 69 6.06 -3.25 27.61
C ASN A 69 4.79 -2.44 27.32
N ASP A 70 4.23 -1.78 28.34
CA ASP A 70 3.02 -0.96 28.19
C ASP A 70 3.21 0.26 27.27
N ASN A 71 4.45 0.74 27.11
CA ASN A 71 4.82 1.85 26.24
C ASN A 71 5.34 1.42 24.86
N TRP A 72 5.01 0.20 24.42
CA TRP A 72 5.44 -0.38 23.14
C TRP A 72 5.22 0.53 21.92
N ARG A 73 4.17 1.37 21.95
CA ARG A 73 3.80 2.29 20.88
C ARG A 73 4.88 3.33 20.58
N GLN A 74 5.68 3.68 21.58
CA GLN A 74 6.72 4.70 21.47
C GLN A 74 8.09 4.11 21.13
N THR A 75 8.19 2.77 21.02
CA THR A 75 9.45 2.11 20.67
C THR A 75 9.91 2.53 19.27
N ALA A 76 11.22 2.72 19.13
CA ALA A 76 11.82 3.15 17.87
C ALA A 76 11.48 2.20 16.71
N LYS A 77 11.40 0.89 16.98
CA LYS A 77 11.05 -0.14 15.98
C LYS A 77 9.63 0.04 15.46
N VAL A 78 8.64 0.18 16.35
CA VAL A 78 7.23 0.37 15.97
C VAL A 78 7.05 1.69 15.22
N MET A 79 7.64 2.78 15.74
CA MET A 79 7.59 4.09 15.11
C MET A 79 8.25 4.11 13.72
N ALA A 80 9.40 3.46 13.56
CA ALA A 80 10.08 3.34 12.28
C ALA A 80 9.24 2.58 11.24
N ALA A 81 8.63 1.46 11.64
CA ALA A 81 7.74 0.69 10.77
C ALA A 81 6.52 1.52 10.34
N ILE A 82 5.87 2.24 11.27
CA ILE A 82 4.74 3.14 10.94
C ILE A 82 5.15 4.23 9.95
N ARG A 83 6.31 4.86 10.16
CA ARG A 83 6.82 5.89 9.23
C ARG A 83 7.07 5.31 7.84
N LYS A 84 7.65 4.11 7.76
CA LYS A 84 7.92 3.41 6.50
C LYS A 84 6.62 3.01 5.79
N ILE A 85 5.61 2.54 6.52
CA ILE A 85 4.27 2.28 5.98
C ILE A 85 3.69 3.55 5.34
N LYS A 86 3.68 4.66 6.08
CA LYS A 86 3.13 5.94 5.58
C LYS A 86 3.86 6.43 4.34
N SER A 87 5.19 6.33 4.29
CA SER A 87 5.97 6.78 3.13
C SER A 87 5.73 5.88 1.92
N THR A 88 5.67 4.56 2.10
CA THR A 88 5.36 3.60 1.03
C THR A 88 3.93 3.78 0.50
N GLN A 89 2.94 4.01 1.37
CA GLN A 89 1.55 4.30 0.94
C GLN A 89 1.46 5.57 0.09
N ARG A 90 2.19 6.64 0.45
CA ARG A 90 2.23 7.87 -0.36
C ARG A 90 2.82 7.60 -1.75
N LYS A 91 3.92 6.84 -1.82
CA LYS A 91 4.55 6.43 -3.08
C LYS A 91 3.60 5.58 -3.93
N LEU A 92 2.91 4.61 -3.31
CA LEU A 92 1.94 3.75 -3.98
C LEU A 92 0.80 4.58 -4.59
N SER A 93 0.19 5.46 -3.79
CA SER A 93 -0.91 6.32 -4.27
C SER A 93 -0.48 7.25 -5.42
N ALA A 94 0.75 7.76 -5.39
CA ALA A 94 1.30 8.55 -6.51
C ALA A 94 1.42 7.70 -7.78
N LYS A 95 1.98 6.48 -7.67
CA LYS A 95 2.17 5.56 -8.79
C LYS A 95 0.86 5.02 -9.37
N GLU A 96 -0.13 4.76 -8.53
CA GLU A 96 -1.48 4.41 -8.98
C GLU A 96 -2.16 5.55 -9.75
N LYS A 97 -1.96 6.80 -9.32
CA LYS A 97 -2.46 7.98 -10.04
C LYS A 97 -1.76 8.12 -11.41
N GLU A 98 -0.45 7.92 -11.47
CA GLU A 98 0.31 7.89 -12.74
C GLU A 98 -0.23 6.80 -13.66
N TYR A 99 -0.40 5.58 -13.15
CA TYR A 99 -0.95 4.44 -13.91
C TYR A 99 -2.35 4.73 -14.47
N LYS A 100 -3.24 5.33 -13.67
CA LYS A 100 -4.59 5.72 -14.09
C LYS A 100 -4.58 6.82 -15.16
N LYS A 101 -3.65 7.78 -15.09
CA LYS A 101 -3.52 8.85 -16.10
C LYS A 101 -3.09 8.29 -17.45
N VAL A 102 -2.07 7.45 -17.47
CA VAL A 102 -1.60 6.76 -18.69
C VAL A 102 -2.74 5.97 -19.34
N GLY A 103 -3.55 5.25 -18.55
CA GLY A 103 -4.74 4.56 -19.06
C GLY A 103 -5.82 5.47 -19.68
N LYS A 104 -6.03 6.68 -19.15
CA LYS A 104 -7.02 7.63 -19.70
C LYS A 104 -6.53 8.31 -20.97
N GLU A 105 -5.24 8.62 -21.06
CA GLU A 105 -4.64 9.23 -22.25
C GLU A 105 -4.60 8.25 -23.43
N ALA A 106 -4.31 6.97 -23.17
CA ALA A 106 -4.40 5.91 -24.17
C ALA A 106 -5.81 5.79 -24.77
N LYS A 107 -6.85 5.81 -23.92
CA LYS A 107 -8.26 5.77 -24.38
C LYS A 107 -8.63 6.98 -25.25
N ARG A 108 -8.20 8.18 -24.87
CA ARG A 108 -8.45 9.42 -25.64
C ARG A 108 -7.73 9.43 -27.00
N LYS A 109 -6.52 8.87 -27.08
CA LYS A 109 -5.79 8.75 -28.36
C LYS A 109 -6.42 7.70 -29.27
N ALA A 110 -6.95 6.61 -28.72
CA ALA A 110 -7.64 5.57 -29.48
C ALA A 110 -8.97 6.05 -30.10
N THR A 111 -9.75 6.89 -29.40
CA THR A 111 -10.97 7.48 -29.95
C THR A 111 -10.71 8.54 -31.01
N ARG A 112 -9.62 9.32 -30.91
CA ARG A 112 -9.23 10.31 -31.93
C ARG A 112 -8.69 9.71 -33.24
N LYS A 113 -8.18 8.47 -33.21
CA LYS A 113 -7.63 7.79 -34.41
C LYS A 113 -8.70 7.06 -35.23
N LYS A 114 -9.93 6.97 -34.72
CA LYS A 114 -11.09 6.32 -35.35
C LYS A 114 -12.11 7.33 -35.93
N SER A 115 -11.81 8.63 -35.84
CA SER A 115 -12.69 9.71 -36.28
C SER A 115 -12.09 10.48 -37.44
#